data_AF-A0A7K1A2P4-F1
#
_entry.id   AF-A0A7K1A2P4-F1
#
_cell.length_a   1.000
_cell.length_b   1.000
_cell.length_c   1.000
_cell.angle_alpha   90.00
_cell.angle_beta   90.00
_cell.angle_gamma   90.00
#
_symmetry.space_group_name_H-M   'P 1'
#
loop_
_entity.id
_entity.type
_entity.pdbx_description
1 polymer ?
#
loop_
_entity_poly.entity_id
_entity_poly.type
_entity_poly.pdbx_seq_one_letter_code
_entity_poly.pdbx_strand_id
1 'polypeptide(L)'
;MPAARFVEQLNTQIGNELAAHNQYLACAVYYDAETMPQMAAFFYGQALEERDHAMMMVQYLLDTDSPVTIPGVAAPVPSFADVSAPVELALEQEKRVTEQINGLLRTAREESDFASEQFMQWFIKEQVEEVATMSDLLTVVKRNLDDIEDIEEYVAREQGGEGADPTAPRAAGA
;
A
#
# COMPACT_ATOMS: atom_id res chain seq x y z
N MET A 1 -2.58 11.30 24.22
CA MET A 1 -2.37 12.20 23.07
C MET A 1 -1.13 11.70 22.37
N PRO A 2 -1.16 11.54 21.04
CA PRO A 2 -0.01 11.05 20.31
C PRO A 2 1.24 11.90 20.53
N ALA A 3 2.42 11.29 20.52
CA ALA A 3 3.68 12.02 20.65
C ALA A 3 3.88 12.94 19.44
N ALA A 4 4.41 14.16 19.65
CA ALA A 4 4.57 15.14 18.56
C ALA A 4 5.45 14.61 17.41
N ARG A 5 6.51 13.86 17.73
CA ARG A 5 7.38 13.19 16.75
C ARG A 5 6.63 12.13 15.93
N PHE A 6 5.72 11.40 16.57
CA PHE A 6 4.86 10.43 15.89
C PHE A 6 3.87 11.12 14.95
N VAL A 7 3.23 12.21 15.39
CA VAL A 7 2.29 12.99 14.54
C VAL A 7 2.97 13.53 13.29
N GLU A 8 4.18 14.07 13.40
CA GLU A 8 4.95 14.56 12.25
C GLU A 8 5.28 13.43 11.26
N GLN A 9 5.73 12.29 11.78
CA GLN A 9 6.04 11.12 10.96
C GLN A 9 4.78 10.53 10.31
N LEU A 10 3.65 10.50 11.01
CA LEU A 10 2.41 9.98 10.47
C LEU A 10 1.84 10.88 9.36
N ASN A 11 1.98 12.21 9.49
CA ASN A 11 1.67 13.13 8.38
C ASN A 11 2.58 12.90 7.16
N THR A 12 3.86 12.56 7.38
CA THR A 12 4.75 12.16 6.28
C THR A 12 4.28 10.85 5.66
N GLN A 13 3.87 9.88 6.47
CA GLN A 13 3.39 8.58 5.99
C GLN A 13 2.10 8.70 5.18
N ILE A 14 1.17 9.58 5.55
CA ILE A 14 0.00 9.90 4.71
C ILE A 14 0.42 10.30 3.29
N GLY A 15 1.50 11.07 3.15
CA GLY A 15 2.04 11.42 1.84
C GLY A 15 2.68 10.24 1.10
N ASN A 16 3.31 9.31 1.83
CA ASN A 16 3.88 8.10 1.25
C ASN A 16 2.78 7.18 0.71
N GLU A 17 1.71 6.92 1.48
CA GLU A 17 0.59 6.06 1.02
C GLU A 17 -0.16 6.70 -0.16
N LEU A 18 -0.33 8.03 -0.17
CA LEU A 18 -0.92 8.71 -1.32
C LEU A 18 -0.01 8.66 -2.56
N ALA A 19 1.30 8.63 -2.37
CA ALA A 19 2.24 8.41 -3.47
C ALA A 19 2.18 6.96 -3.97
N ALA A 20 2.07 5.99 -3.06
CA ALA A 20 1.88 4.57 -3.36
C ALA A 20 0.59 4.33 -4.15
N HIS A 21 -0.53 4.91 -3.72
CA HIS A 21 -1.80 4.95 -4.45
C HIS A 21 -1.63 5.40 -5.91
N ASN A 22 -0.99 6.56 -6.12
CA ASN A 22 -0.77 7.09 -7.46
C ASN A 22 0.17 6.21 -8.30
N GLN A 23 1.15 5.57 -7.65
CA GLN A 23 2.05 4.66 -8.33
C GLN A 23 1.36 3.36 -8.75
N TYR A 24 0.50 2.78 -7.90
CA TYR A 24 -0.33 1.64 -8.28
C TYR A 24 -1.32 1.97 -9.37
N LEU A 25 -1.90 3.18 -9.35
CA LEU A 25 -2.74 3.64 -10.45
C LEU A 25 -1.96 3.69 -11.77
N ALA A 26 -0.71 4.14 -11.76
CA ALA A 26 0.15 4.12 -12.95
C ALA A 26 0.49 2.69 -13.42
N CYS A 27 0.74 1.76 -12.49
CA CYS A 27 0.93 0.34 -12.81
C CYS A 27 -0.34 -0.28 -13.43
N ALA A 28 -1.52 0.01 -12.87
CA ALA A 28 -2.79 -0.48 -13.38
C ALA A 28 -3.04 0.00 -14.82
N VAL A 29 -2.84 1.29 -15.08
CA VAL A 29 -3.00 1.90 -16.41
C VAL A 29 -2.02 1.30 -17.42
N TYR A 30 -0.80 0.96 -17.00
CA TYR A 30 0.16 0.25 -17.85
C TYR A 30 -0.39 -1.12 -18.28
N TYR A 31 -0.85 -1.95 -17.35
CA TYR A 31 -1.40 -3.27 -17.70
C TYR A 31 -2.69 -3.18 -18.53
N ASP A 32 -3.53 -2.17 -18.27
CA ASP A 32 -4.74 -1.92 -19.06
C ASP A 32 -4.38 -1.58 -20.53
N ALA A 33 -3.34 -0.78 -20.74
CA ALA A 33 -2.82 -0.45 -22.07
C ALA A 33 -2.22 -1.67 -22.80
N GLU A 34 -1.67 -2.63 -22.07
CA GLU A 34 -1.14 -3.89 -22.61
C GLU A 34 -2.23 -4.97 -22.79
N THR A 35 -3.51 -4.65 -22.56
CA THR A 35 -4.63 -5.62 -22.65
C THR A 35 -4.48 -6.78 -21.66
N MET A 36 -4.00 -6.50 -20.44
CA MET A 36 -3.87 -7.44 -19.32
C MET A 36 -4.91 -7.11 -18.23
N PRO A 37 -6.20 -7.40 -18.46
CA PRO A 37 -7.30 -6.92 -17.63
C PRO A 37 -7.27 -7.41 -16.18
N GLN A 38 -6.77 -8.62 -15.89
CA GLN A 38 -6.71 -9.17 -14.53
C GLN A 38 -5.63 -8.46 -13.72
N MET A 39 -4.44 -8.27 -14.31
CA MET A 39 -3.37 -7.46 -13.72
C MET A 39 -3.80 -5.99 -13.55
N ALA A 40 -4.47 -5.41 -14.53
CA ALA A 40 -5.00 -4.05 -14.39
C ALA A 40 -5.98 -3.96 -13.22
N ALA A 41 -6.97 -4.87 -13.14
CA ALA A 41 -7.93 -4.92 -12.04
C ALA A 41 -7.26 -5.10 -10.68
N PHE A 42 -6.23 -5.96 -10.60
CA PHE A 42 -5.42 -6.15 -9.40
C PHE A 42 -4.87 -4.83 -8.89
N PHE A 43 -4.12 -4.13 -9.76
CA PHE A 43 -3.43 -2.90 -9.38
C PHE A 43 -4.39 -1.71 -9.16
N TYR A 44 -5.55 -1.68 -9.83
CA TYR A 44 -6.60 -0.70 -9.48
C TYR A 44 -7.15 -0.96 -8.07
N GLY A 45 -7.32 -2.22 -7.68
CA GLY A 45 -7.72 -2.61 -6.32
C GLY A 45 -6.68 -2.15 -5.29
N GLN A 46 -5.42 -2.51 -5.50
CA GLN A 46 -4.30 -2.13 -4.64
C GLN A 46 -4.16 -0.60 -4.51
N ALA A 47 -4.38 0.15 -5.60
CA ALA A 47 -4.42 1.60 -5.52
C ALA A 47 -5.51 2.10 -4.55
N LEU A 48 -6.71 1.53 -4.59
CA LEU A 48 -7.79 1.93 -3.68
C LEU A 48 -7.48 1.57 -2.22
N GLU A 49 -6.86 0.42 -1.97
CA GLU A 49 -6.43 -0.01 -0.64
C GLU A 49 -5.42 0.99 -0.04
N GLU A 50 -4.40 1.40 -0.80
CA GLU A 50 -3.41 2.38 -0.32
C GLU A 50 -3.99 3.77 -0.05
N ARG A 51 -4.99 4.17 -0.84
CA ARG A 51 -5.76 5.37 -0.53
C ARG A 51 -6.44 5.21 0.83
N ASP A 52 -7.04 4.06 1.09
CA ASP A 52 -7.75 3.79 2.33
C ASP A 52 -6.77 3.72 3.52
N HIS A 53 -5.57 3.18 3.35
CA HIS A 53 -4.48 3.25 4.34
C HIS A 53 -4.17 4.70 4.74
N ALA A 54 -3.97 5.58 3.75
CA ALA A 54 -3.79 7.00 4.00
C ALA A 54 -4.97 7.59 4.80
N MET A 55 -6.20 7.21 4.44
CA MET A 55 -7.41 7.72 5.09
C MET A 55 -7.61 7.17 6.51
N MET A 56 -7.12 5.96 6.81
CA MET A 56 -7.08 5.43 8.17
C MET A 56 -6.13 6.24 9.06
N MET A 57 -4.96 6.62 8.54
CA MET A 57 -4.01 7.50 9.25
C MET A 57 -4.57 8.90 9.48
N VAL A 58 -5.24 9.47 8.47
CA VAL A 58 -5.97 10.74 8.61
C VAL A 58 -7.03 10.62 9.72
N GLN A 59 -7.81 9.55 9.71
CA GLN A 59 -8.86 9.35 10.72
C GLN A 59 -8.29 9.23 12.13
N TYR A 60 -7.15 8.55 12.28
CA TYR A 60 -6.46 8.44 13.57
C TYR A 60 -6.00 9.79 14.13
N LEU A 61 -5.43 10.65 13.28
CA LEU A 61 -5.05 12.00 13.69
C LEU A 61 -6.27 12.84 14.09
N LEU A 62 -7.38 12.73 13.36
CA LEU A 62 -8.64 13.40 13.71
C LEU A 62 -9.22 12.91 15.04
N ASP A 63 -9.26 11.59 15.25
CA ASP A 63 -9.82 10.96 16.46
C ASP A 63 -9.00 11.29 17.72
N THR A 64 -7.76 11.73 17.53
CA THR A 64 -6.83 12.13 18.61
C THR A 64 -6.64 13.63 18.76
N ASP A 65 -7.44 14.45 18.05
CA ASP A 65 -7.34 15.92 18.00
C ASP A 65 -5.93 16.42 17.62
N SER A 66 -5.26 15.67 16.74
CA SER A 66 -3.92 15.96 16.24
C SER A 66 -3.97 16.73 14.91
N PRO A 67 -3.01 17.64 14.65
CA PRO A 67 -2.91 18.30 13.34
C PRO A 67 -2.71 17.30 12.20
N VAL A 68 -3.49 17.46 11.14
CA VAL A 68 -3.39 16.68 9.91
C VAL A 68 -3.28 17.59 8.70
N THR A 69 -2.41 17.24 7.76
CA THR A 69 -2.21 17.93 6.48
C THR A 69 -2.21 16.89 5.36
N ILE A 70 -2.86 17.20 4.24
CA ILE A 70 -2.76 16.40 3.02
C ILE A 70 -1.63 16.98 2.16
N PRO A 71 -0.48 16.29 2.01
CA PRO A 71 0.64 16.80 1.25
C PRO A 71 0.42 16.62 -0.26
N GLY A 72 1.11 17.43 -1.06
CA GLY A 72 1.31 17.11 -2.47
C GLY A 72 2.29 15.95 -2.62
N VAL A 73 2.10 15.09 -3.63
CA VAL A 73 2.95 13.93 -3.90
C VAL A 73 3.67 14.05 -5.24
N ALA A 74 4.80 13.36 -5.39
CA ALA A 74 5.54 13.31 -6.64
C ALA A 74 4.74 12.58 -7.73
N ALA A 75 5.03 12.89 -9.00
CA ALA A 75 4.45 12.16 -10.11
C ALA A 75 4.94 10.70 -10.10
N PRO A 76 4.07 9.71 -10.36
CA PRO A 76 4.46 8.31 -10.42
C PRO A 76 5.30 8.01 -11.68
N VAL A 77 6.01 6.88 -11.67
CA VAL A 77 6.70 6.36 -12.84
C VAL A 77 5.66 5.89 -13.87
N PRO A 78 5.64 6.46 -15.10
CA PRO A 78 4.53 6.26 -16.04
C PRO A 78 4.79 5.17 -17.09
N SER A 79 6.01 4.64 -17.19
CA SER A 79 6.42 3.74 -18.27
C SER A 79 7.37 2.67 -17.77
N PHE A 80 7.22 1.47 -18.31
CA PHE A 80 7.93 0.28 -17.86
C PHE A 80 8.54 -0.45 -19.05
N ALA A 81 9.66 -1.13 -18.81
CA ALA A 81 10.42 -1.81 -19.87
C ALA A 81 9.75 -3.10 -20.34
N ASP A 82 9.08 -3.80 -19.42
CA ASP A 82 8.37 -5.05 -19.65
C ASP A 82 7.28 -5.27 -18.60
N VAL A 83 6.53 -6.36 -18.77
CA VAL A 83 5.38 -6.73 -17.92
C VAL A 83 5.75 -7.05 -16.47
N SER A 84 7.04 -7.29 -16.15
CA SER A 84 7.50 -7.58 -14.80
C SER A 84 7.90 -6.33 -14.02
N ALA A 85 8.39 -5.30 -14.72
CA ALA A 85 8.89 -4.07 -14.11
C ALA A 85 7.88 -3.35 -13.19
N PRO A 86 6.56 -3.27 -13.47
CA PRO A 86 5.61 -2.70 -12.53
C PRO A 86 5.51 -3.50 -11.21
N VAL A 87 5.55 -4.84 -11.26
CA VAL A 87 5.51 -5.70 -10.07
C VAL A 87 6.81 -5.61 -9.27
N GLU A 88 7.96 -5.50 -9.94
CA GLU A 88 9.24 -5.26 -9.26
C GLU A 88 9.22 -3.93 -8.50
N LEU A 89 8.75 -2.87 -9.15
CA LEU A 89 8.61 -1.56 -8.54
C LEU A 89 7.64 -1.58 -7.35
N ALA A 90 6.49 -2.25 -7.50
CA ALA A 90 5.52 -2.44 -6.43
C ALA A 90 6.14 -3.15 -5.22
N LEU A 91 6.84 -4.26 -5.43
CA LEU A 91 7.49 -4.99 -4.34
C LEU A 91 8.57 -4.15 -3.64
N GLU A 92 9.32 -3.35 -4.37
CA GLU A 92 10.29 -2.42 -3.78
C GLU A 92 9.60 -1.31 -2.99
N GLN A 93 8.46 -0.82 -3.47
CA GLN A 93 7.63 0.13 -2.75
C GLN A 93 7.14 -0.47 -1.43
N GLU A 94 6.55 -1.67 -1.43
CA GLU A 94 6.03 -2.31 -0.22
C GLU A 94 7.08 -2.55 0.84
N LYS A 95 8.30 -2.92 0.43
CA LYS A 95 9.42 -3.06 1.36
C LYS A 95 9.78 -1.74 2.03
N ARG A 96 9.75 -0.63 1.28
CA ARG A 96 10.00 0.71 1.84
C ARG A 96 8.88 1.14 2.77
N VAL A 97 7.62 0.92 2.42
CA VAL A 97 6.47 1.22 3.28
C VAL A 97 6.57 0.40 4.57
N THR A 98 6.89 -0.89 4.48
CA THR A 98 7.17 -1.74 5.64
C THR A 98 8.23 -1.16 6.58
N GLU A 99 9.35 -0.65 6.04
CA GLU A 99 10.39 0.00 6.85
C GLU A 99 9.87 1.28 7.54
N GLN A 100 9.05 2.08 6.84
CA GLN A 100 8.44 3.30 7.37
C GLN A 100 7.45 3.00 8.50
N ILE A 101 6.56 2.02 8.32
CA ILE A 101 5.61 1.54 9.32
C ILE A 101 6.33 1.02 10.57
N ASN A 102 7.41 0.25 10.40
CA ASN A 102 8.27 -0.18 11.50
C ASN A 102 8.95 1.00 12.22
N GLY A 103 9.30 2.05 11.49
CA GLY A 103 9.81 3.31 12.03
C GLY A 103 8.79 4.02 12.93
N LEU A 104 7.54 4.15 12.46
CA LEU A 104 6.43 4.72 13.22
C LEU A 104 6.17 3.94 14.52
N LEU A 105 6.11 2.61 14.43
CA LEU A 105 5.93 1.74 15.59
C LEU A 105 7.05 1.94 16.62
N ARG A 106 8.30 2.02 16.16
CA ARG A 106 9.47 2.28 17.03
C ARG A 106 9.35 3.63 17.72
N THR A 107 9.00 4.69 16.99
CA THR A 107 8.79 6.03 17.56
C THR A 107 7.72 5.99 18.64
N ALA A 108 6.57 5.37 18.37
CA ALA A 108 5.49 5.26 19.35
C ALA A 108 5.97 4.56 20.63
N ARG A 109 6.71 3.45 20.50
CA ARG A 109 7.26 2.71 21.63
C ARG A 109 8.30 3.50 22.43
N GLU A 110 9.21 4.19 21.76
CA GLU A 110 10.24 5.03 22.40
C GLU A 110 9.64 6.18 23.22
N GLU A 111 8.54 6.77 22.72
CA GLU A 111 7.82 7.87 23.38
C GLU A 111 6.82 7.36 24.43
N SER A 112 6.72 6.04 24.65
CA SER A 112 5.68 5.42 25.49
C SER A 112 4.24 5.79 25.05
N ASP A 113 4.04 6.00 23.76
CA ASP A 113 2.76 6.29 23.13
C ASP A 113 2.03 5.00 22.77
N PHE A 114 1.49 4.34 23.78
CA PHE A 114 0.87 3.03 23.64
C PHE A 114 -0.38 3.03 22.75
N ALA A 115 -1.08 4.17 22.64
CA ALA A 115 -2.25 4.28 21.78
C ALA A 115 -1.84 4.27 20.30
N SER A 116 -0.81 5.04 19.94
CA SER A 116 -0.23 5.03 18.59
C SER A 116 0.43 3.69 18.27
N GLU A 117 1.13 3.10 19.25
CA GLU A 117 1.73 1.77 19.11
C GLU A 117 0.67 0.70 18.79
N GLN A 118 -0.49 0.76 19.46
CA GLN A 118 -1.61 -0.13 19.19
C GLN A 118 -2.24 0.13 17.82
N PHE A 119 -2.41 1.39 17.42
CA PHE A 119 -2.91 1.75 16.09
C PHE A 119 -2.03 1.17 14.97
N MET A 120 -0.71 1.22 15.11
CA MET A 120 0.23 0.70 14.11
C MET A 120 0.21 -0.84 13.98
N GLN A 121 -0.39 -1.60 14.91
CA GLN A 121 -0.34 -3.07 14.86
C GLN A 121 -1.03 -3.64 13.62
N TRP A 122 -2.13 -3.02 13.18
CA TRP A 122 -2.85 -3.48 11.99
C TRP A 122 -1.97 -3.31 10.74
N PHE A 123 -1.36 -2.14 10.54
CA PHE A 123 -0.44 -1.90 9.42
C PHE A 123 0.76 -2.85 9.41
N ILE A 124 1.28 -3.25 10.57
CA ILE A 124 2.37 -4.25 10.63
C ILE A 124 1.92 -5.59 10.07
N LYS A 125 0.69 -6.01 10.39
CA LYS A 125 0.10 -7.23 9.83
C LYS A 125 -0.12 -7.05 8.33
N GLU A 126 -0.73 -5.95 7.92
CA GLU A 126 -1.06 -5.64 6.53
C GLU A 126 0.18 -5.70 5.63
N GLN A 127 1.26 -5.00 5.99
CA GLN A 127 2.48 -5.00 5.17
C GLN A 127 3.12 -6.38 5.01
N VAL A 128 2.90 -7.31 5.96
CA VAL A 128 3.37 -8.70 5.80
C VAL A 128 2.60 -9.40 4.69
N GLU A 129 1.29 -9.15 4.62
CA GLU A 129 0.40 -9.68 3.57
C GLU A 129 0.71 -9.03 2.22
N GLU A 130 0.86 -7.70 2.16
CA GLU A 130 1.20 -6.98 0.92
C GLU A 130 2.56 -7.38 0.33
N VAL A 131 3.60 -7.46 1.15
CA VAL A 131 4.93 -7.89 0.69
C VAL A 131 4.89 -9.34 0.21
N ALA A 132 4.13 -10.22 0.88
CA ALA A 132 3.98 -11.61 0.44
C ALA A 132 3.27 -11.69 -0.91
N THR A 133 2.13 -11.00 -1.06
CA THR A 133 1.35 -10.93 -2.28
C THR A 133 2.19 -10.41 -3.46
N MET A 134 2.90 -9.30 -3.30
CA MET A 134 3.76 -8.75 -4.35
C MET A 134 4.96 -9.67 -4.68
N SER A 135 5.50 -10.38 -3.68
CA SER A 135 6.60 -11.33 -3.89
C SER A 135 6.16 -12.56 -4.69
N ASP A 136 4.98 -13.10 -4.36
CA ASP A 136 4.41 -14.26 -5.04
C ASP A 136 4.01 -13.91 -6.47
N LEU A 137 3.36 -12.75 -6.66
CA LEU A 137 3.01 -12.24 -7.98
C LEU A 137 4.27 -12.04 -8.84
N LEU A 138 5.32 -11.42 -8.32
CA LEU A 138 6.56 -11.23 -9.05
C LEU A 138 7.19 -12.56 -9.47
N THR A 139 7.15 -13.56 -8.59
CA THR A 139 7.67 -14.91 -8.87
C THR A 139 6.92 -15.56 -10.02
N VAL A 140 5.59 -15.43 -10.06
CA VAL A 140 4.75 -15.95 -11.16
C VAL A 140 5.04 -15.22 -12.46
N VAL A 141 5.06 -13.89 -12.45
CA VAL A 141 5.31 -13.08 -13.65
C VAL A 141 6.67 -13.41 -14.25
N LYS A 142 7.72 -13.51 -13.41
CA LYS A 142 9.07 -13.88 -13.89
C LYS A 142 9.17 -15.28 -14.49
N ARG A 143 8.35 -16.22 -14.01
CA ARG A 143 8.33 -17.59 -14.53
C ARG A 143 7.65 -17.67 -15.90
N ASN A 144 6.74 -16.75 -16.20
CA ASN A 144 5.85 -16.80 -17.35
C ASN A 144 5.98 -15.56 -18.26
N LEU A 145 7.18 -14.97 -18.37
CA LEU A 145 7.41 -13.75 -19.17
C LEU A 145 7.02 -13.91 -20.65
N ASP A 146 7.05 -15.14 -21.17
CA ASP A 146 6.67 -15.52 -22.52
C ASP A 146 5.24 -16.05 -22.64
N ASP A 147 4.48 -16.10 -21.54
CA ASP A 147 3.10 -16.57 -21.49
C ASP A 147 2.22 -15.64 -20.62
N ILE A 148 1.73 -14.58 -21.24
CA ILE A 148 0.88 -13.56 -20.60
C ILE A 148 -0.46 -14.15 -20.13
N GLU A 149 -1.00 -15.12 -20.86
CA GLU A 149 -2.29 -15.73 -20.52
C GLU A 149 -2.18 -16.54 -19.22
N ASP A 150 -1.05 -17.23 -19.00
CA ASP A 150 -0.77 -17.94 -17.74
C ASP A 150 -0.64 -16.98 -16.54
N ILE A 151 -0.13 -15.76 -16.75
CA ILE A 151 -0.09 -14.71 -15.72
C ILE A 151 -1.52 -14.28 -15.38
N GLU A 152 -2.31 -13.95 -16.40
CA GLU A 152 -3.70 -13.51 -16.23
C GLU A 152 -4.58 -14.59 -15.60
N GLU A 153 -4.41 -15.86 -15.97
CA GLU A 153 -5.12 -16.98 -15.36
C GLU A 153 -4.75 -17.17 -13.88
N TYR A 154 -3.47 -17.02 -13.53
CA TYR A 154 -3.05 -17.03 -12.13
C TYR A 154 -3.77 -15.93 -11.35
N VAL A 155 -3.72 -14.69 -11.82
CA VAL A 155 -4.35 -13.55 -11.14
C VAL A 155 -5.85 -13.74 -11.02
N ALA A 156 -6.53 -14.16 -12.09
CA ALA A 156 -7.98 -14.40 -12.07
C ALA A 156 -8.40 -15.50 -11.07
N ARG A 157 -7.56 -16.51 -10.87
CA ARG A 157 -7.84 -17.61 -9.93
C ARG A 157 -7.58 -17.22 -8.48
N GLU A 158 -6.51 -16.48 -8.22
CA GLU A 158 -6.14 -16.09 -6.86
C GLU A 158 -6.87 -14.81 -6.40
N GLN A 159 -7.39 -13.97 -7.31
CA GLN A 159 -8.27 -12.86 -6.98
C GLN A 159 -9.64 -13.36 -6.50
N GLY A 160 -9.98 -13.07 -5.24
CA GLY A 160 -11.34 -13.28 -4.71
C GLY A 160 -11.44 -13.90 -3.32
N GLY A 161 -10.39 -13.78 -2.49
CA GLY A 161 -10.31 -14.49 -1.21
C GLY A 161 -10.66 -13.68 0.04
N GLU A 162 -10.49 -12.36 0.04
CA GLU A 162 -10.40 -11.62 1.30
C GLU A 162 -11.57 -10.64 1.46
N GLY A 163 -12.44 -10.96 2.43
CA GLY A 163 -13.43 -10.02 2.93
C GLY A 163 -12.75 -8.99 3.82
N ALA A 164 -13.41 -7.85 4.03
CA ALA A 164 -12.89 -6.76 4.87
C ALA A 164 -12.37 -7.28 6.22
N ASP A 165 -11.11 -6.97 6.55
CA ASP A 165 -10.53 -7.30 7.84
C ASP A 165 -11.30 -6.55 8.95
N PRO A 166 -12.00 -7.24 9.86
CA PRO A 166 -12.78 -6.58 10.90
C PRO A 166 -11.91 -5.83 11.93
N THR A 167 -10.59 -6.04 11.89
CA THR A 167 -9.63 -5.35 12.74
C THR A 167 -9.04 -4.10 12.10
N ALA A 168 -9.35 -3.83 10.83
CA ALA A 168 -8.89 -2.64 10.13
C ALA A 168 -9.38 -1.35 10.83
N PRO A 169 -8.50 -0.34 10.98
CA PRO A 169 -8.93 0.97 11.44
C PRO A 169 -9.98 1.59 10.52
N ARG A 170 -10.82 2.46 11.07
CA ARG A 170 -11.79 3.21 10.27
C ARG A 170 -11.07 4.22 9.37
N ALA A 171 -11.35 4.19 8.07
CA ALA A 171 -10.89 5.20 7.13
C ALA A 171 -11.76 6.46 7.17
N ALA A 172 -11.15 7.64 7.04
CA ALA A 172 -11.87 8.89 6.90
C ALA A 172 -12.65 8.92 5.56
N GLY A 173 -13.95 9.22 5.64
CA GLY A 173 -14.82 9.31 4.45
C GLY A 173 -15.38 7.98 3.95
N ALA A 174 -15.16 6.88 4.68
CA ALA A 174 -15.82 5.59 4.48
C ALA A 174 -17.15 5.51 5.25
#